data_AF-A0A957B8Y0-F1
#
_entry.id   AF-A0A957B8Y0-F1
#
_cell.length_a   1.000
_cell.length_b   1.000
_cell.length_c   1.000
_cell.angle_alpha   90.00
_cell.angle_beta   90.00
_cell.angle_gamma   90.00
#
_symmetry.space_group_name_H-M   'P 1'
#
loop_
_entity.id
_entity.type
_entity.pdbx_description
1 polymer ?
#
loop_
_entity_poly.entity_id
_entity_poly.type
_entity_poly.pdbx_seq_one_letter_code
_entity_poly.pdbx_strand_id
1 'polypeptide(L)'
;MKLHQAFDIVRGDVVSFTGAGGKTATLLALGHELVESGWRVLATTTTYIDEELLPSLPHIQHYREDPQAISAALSQYGFVFLYDRFQKRRI
;
A
#
# COMPACT_ATOMS: atom_id res chain seq x y z
N MET A 1 -2.53 -20.43 -0.91
CA MET A 1 -2.23 -19.96 0.46
C MET A 1 -2.37 -18.45 0.46
N LYS A 2 -3.03 -17.86 1.46
CA LYS A 2 -3.18 -16.40 1.59
C LYS A 2 -1.91 -15.82 2.23
N LEU A 3 -1.40 -14.68 1.74
CA LEU A 3 -0.17 -14.05 2.22
C LEU A 3 -0.28 -13.67 3.70
N HIS A 4 -1.43 -13.17 4.16
CA HIS A 4 -1.60 -12.78 5.55
C HIS A 4 -1.47 -13.98 6.51
N GLN A 5 -1.82 -15.20 6.06
CA GLN A 5 -1.66 -16.42 6.85
C GLN A 5 -0.21 -16.87 6.86
N ALA A 6 0.48 -16.74 5.73
CA ALA A 6 1.89 -17.14 5.60
C ALA A 6 2.83 -16.29 6.46
N PHE A 7 2.45 -15.04 6.72
CA PHE A 7 3.22 -14.07 7.49
C PHE A 7 2.63 -13.82 8.90
N ASP A 8 1.61 -14.58 9.31
CA ASP A 8 0.90 -14.42 10.58
C ASP A 8 0.43 -12.97 10.87
N ILE A 9 -0.01 -12.27 9.82
CA ILE A 9 -0.45 -10.88 9.91
C ILE A 9 -1.85 -10.80 10.52
N VAL A 10 -1.99 -9.95 11.54
CA VAL A 10 -3.24 -9.65 12.22
C VAL A 10 -3.62 -8.17 12.09
N ARG A 11 -4.87 -7.83 12.43
CA ARG A 11 -5.34 -6.44 12.37
C ARG A 11 -4.58 -5.57 13.38
N GLY A 12 -4.11 -4.42 12.90
CA GLY A 12 -3.34 -3.48 13.72
C GLY A 12 -1.83 -3.62 13.56
N ASP A 13 -1.35 -4.66 12.86
CA ASP A 13 0.07 -4.82 12.57
C ASP A 13 0.60 -3.71 11.65
N VAL A 14 1.85 -3.33 11.90
CA VAL A 14 2.65 -2.51 11.00
C VAL A 14 3.71 -3.41 10.37
N VAL A 15 3.61 -3.63 9.07
CA VAL A 15 4.45 -4.60 8.33
C VAL A 15 5.37 -3.85 7.37
N SER A 16 6.64 -4.25 7.32
CA SER A 16 7.62 -3.70 6.37
C SER A 16 8.31 -4.82 5.59
N PHE A 17 8.20 -4.78 4.26
CA PHE A 17 8.92 -5.71 3.38
C PHE A 17 10.33 -5.20 3.08
N THR A 18 11.34 -6.03 3.34
CA THR A 18 12.76 -5.73 3.09
C THR A 18 13.38 -6.76 2.13
N GLY A 19 14.56 -6.47 1.56
CA GLY A 19 15.27 -7.37 0.64
C GLY A 19 15.34 -6.89 -0.83
N ALA A 20 15.89 -7.73 -1.71
CA ALA A 20 16.33 -7.31 -3.04
C ALA A 20 15.20 -7.16 -4.09
N GLY A 21 14.08 -7.87 -3.97
CA GLY A 21 13.05 -7.91 -5.02
C GLY A 21 11.64 -8.21 -4.50
N GLY A 22 10.62 -7.95 -5.32
CA GLY A 22 9.23 -8.33 -5.04
C GLY A 22 8.48 -7.47 -4.02
N LYS A 23 9.16 -6.68 -3.18
CA LYS A 23 8.56 -5.90 -2.08
C LYS A 23 7.27 -5.15 -2.44
N THR A 24 7.29 -4.31 -3.48
CA THR A 24 6.12 -3.53 -3.89
C THR A 24 5.00 -4.43 -4.42
N ALA A 25 5.34 -5.45 -5.21
CA ALA A 25 4.36 -6.41 -5.71
C ALA A 25 3.71 -7.19 -4.55
N THR A 26 4.50 -7.64 -3.58
CA THR A 26 3.99 -8.32 -2.37
C THR A 26 3.12 -7.40 -1.52
N LEU A 27 3.53 -6.14 -1.35
CA LEU A 27 2.74 -5.13 -0.64
C LEU A 27 1.37 -4.89 -1.29
N LEU A 28 1.33 -4.75 -2.61
CA LEU A 28 0.07 -4.57 -3.34
C LEU A 28 -0.80 -5.83 -3.29
N ALA A 29 -0.20 -7.01 -3.54
CA ALA A 29 -0.93 -8.28 -3.49
C ALA A 29 -1.52 -8.55 -2.10
N LEU A 30 -0.75 -8.35 -1.03
CA LEU A 30 -1.23 -8.47 0.34
C LEU A 30 -2.33 -7.44 0.63
N GLY A 31 -2.14 -6.18 0.23
CA GLY A 31 -3.13 -5.14 0.47
C GLY A 31 -4.49 -5.43 -0.17
N HIS A 32 -4.50 -5.88 -1.42
CA HIS A 32 -5.73 -6.34 -2.08
C HIS A 32 -6.36 -7.54 -1.36
N GLU A 33 -5.55 -8.54 -0.99
CA GLU A 33 -6.02 -9.72 -0.24
C GLU A 33 -6.70 -9.35 1.08
N LEU A 34 -6.12 -8.41 1.83
CA LEU A 34 -6.66 -7.95 3.11
C LEU A 34 -7.95 -7.15 2.93
N VAL A 35 -8.04 -6.31 1.90
CA VAL A 35 -9.22 -5.49 1.61
C VAL A 35 -10.39 -6.36 1.14
N GLU A 36 -10.12 -7.37 0.30
CA GLU A 36 -11.10 -8.42 -0.04
C GLU A 36 -11.64 -9.14 1.21
N SER A 37 -10.84 -9.22 2.27
CA SER A 37 -11.20 -9.81 3.56
C SER A 37 -11.87 -8.81 4.52
N GLY A 38 -12.23 -7.61 4.03
CA GLY A 38 -12.93 -6.55 4.77
C GLY A 38 -12.03 -5.73 5.70
N TRP A 39 -10.71 -5.73 5.47
CA TRP A 39 -9.78 -4.93 6.26
C TRP A 39 -9.57 -3.56 5.61
N ARG A 40 -9.05 -2.64 6.41
CA ARG A 40 -8.56 -1.35 5.93
C ARG A 40 -7.04 -1.37 5.91
N VAL A 41 -6.45 -1.02 4.79
CA VAL A 41 -5.00 -1.08 4.55
C VAL A 41 -4.49 0.30 4.15
N LEU A 42 -3.54 0.81 4.93
CA LEU A 42 -2.74 1.96 4.56
C LEU A 42 -1.36 1.45 4.15
N ALA A 43 -0.93 1.76 2.94
CA ALA A 43 0.37 1.35 2.44
C ALA A 43 1.22 2.54 2.00
N THR A 44 2.53 2.36 2.05
CA THR A 44 3.50 3.31 1.51
C THR A 44 4.79 2.57 1.15
N THR A 45 5.66 3.20 0.38
CA THR A 45 7.01 2.71 0.08
C THR A 45 8.05 3.60 0.71
N THR A 46 9.18 3.03 1.12
CA THR A 46 10.32 3.78 1.69
C THR A 46 11.03 4.66 0.64
N THR A 47 10.74 4.47 -0.64
CA THR A 47 11.31 5.22 -1.77
C THR A 47 10.20 5.83 -2.63
N TYR A 48 10.59 6.64 -3.61
CA TYR A 48 9.73 7.08 -4.70
C TYR A 48 9.05 5.90 -5.38
N ILE A 49 7.86 6.15 -5.90
CA ILE A 49 7.11 5.19 -6.71
C ILE A 49 7.42 5.45 -8.17
N ASP A 50 7.66 4.38 -8.91
CA ASP A 50 7.76 4.43 -10.36
C ASP A 50 6.41 4.81 -10.99
N GLU A 51 6.39 5.81 -11.88
CA GLU A 51 5.15 6.21 -12.56
C GLU A 51 4.49 5.04 -13.32
N GLU A 52 5.26 4.04 -13.76
CA GLU A 52 4.74 2.83 -14.40
C GLU A 52 3.79 2.02 -13.49
N LEU A 53 3.92 2.17 -12.18
CA LEU A 53 3.08 1.47 -11.20
C LEU A 53 1.75 2.17 -10.94
N LEU A 54 1.59 3.45 -11.31
CA LEU A 54 0.38 4.23 -11.06
C LEU A 54 -0.92 3.52 -11.44
N PRO A 55 -1.02 2.84 -12.60
CA PRO A 55 -2.27 2.14 -12.98
C PRO A 55 -2.63 0.97 -12.07
N SER A 56 -1.65 0.42 -11.34
CA SER A 56 -1.81 -0.73 -10.44
C SER A 56 -1.97 -0.35 -8.98
N LEU A 57 -1.84 0.93 -8.64
CA LEU A 57 -2.01 1.39 -7.27
C LEU A 57 -3.49 1.46 -6.89
N PRO A 58 -3.83 1.24 -5.61
CA PRO A 58 -5.15 1.52 -5.09
C PRO A 58 -5.39 3.04 -5.01
N HIS A 59 -6.37 3.50 -4.22
CA HIS A 59 -6.58 4.93 -4.04
C HIS A 59 -5.31 5.62 -3.52
N ILE A 60 -4.78 6.57 -4.28
CA ILE A 60 -3.54 7.27 -3.94
C ILE A 60 -3.83 8.60 -3.25
N GLN A 61 -3.05 8.91 -2.21
CA GLN A 61 -3.03 10.22 -1.56
C GLN A 61 -1.61 10.64 -1.23
N HIS A 62 -1.37 11.94 -1.15
CA HIS A 62 -0.07 12.44 -0.70
C HIS A 62 0.05 12.24 0.83
N TYR A 63 1.22 11.86 1.35
CA TYR A 63 1.37 11.60 2.80
C TYR A 63 1.17 12.85 3.70
N ARG A 64 1.22 14.06 3.12
CA ARG A 64 0.96 15.33 3.82
C ARG A 64 -0.51 15.75 3.81
N GLU A 65 -1.40 14.95 3.24
CA GLU A 65 -2.83 15.18 3.40
C GLU A 65 -3.21 15.16 4.88
N ASP A 66 -4.28 15.87 5.23
CA ASP A 66 -4.79 15.90 6.58
C ASP A 66 -5.15 14.47 7.08
N PRO A 67 -4.78 14.07 8.31
CA PRO A 67 -5.08 12.73 8.81
C PRO A 67 -6.58 12.36 8.79
N GLN A 68 -7.49 13.32 8.90
CA GLN A 68 -8.93 13.06 8.81
C GLN A 68 -9.33 12.76 7.36
N ALA A 69 -8.72 13.44 6.39
CA ALA A 69 -8.87 13.13 4.97
C ALA A 69 -8.34 11.72 4.62
N ILE A 70 -7.18 11.33 5.17
CA ILE A 70 -6.63 9.97 4.99
C ILE A 70 -7.55 8.93 5.62
N SER A 71 -8.04 9.18 6.83
CA SER A 71 -8.96 8.29 7.53
C SER A 71 -10.30 8.14 6.79
N ALA A 72 -10.83 9.23 6.23
CA ALA A 72 -12.03 9.22 5.40
C ALA A 72 -11.84 8.40 4.13
N ALA A 73 -10.72 8.62 3.42
CA ALA A 73 -10.37 7.83 2.24
C ALA A 73 -10.20 6.34 2.58
N LEU A 74 -9.54 6.02 3.69
CA LEU A 74 -9.38 4.64 4.12
C LEU A 74 -10.71 3.97 4.44
N SER A 75 -11.67 4.73 4.97
CA SER A 75 -13.02 4.24 5.25
C SER A 75 -13.86 4.09 3.98
N GLN A 76 -13.63 4.92 2.96
CA GLN A 76 -14.34 4.87 1.68
C GLN A 76 -13.80 3.79 0.73
N TYR A 77 -12.48 3.70 0.59
CA TYR A 77 -11.83 2.86 -0.43
C TYR A 77 -11.27 1.55 0.12
N GLY A 78 -11.13 1.42 1.45
CA GLY A 78 -10.53 0.25 2.10
C GLY A 78 -9.01 0.16 1.93
N PHE A 79 -8.48 0.53 0.76
CA PHE A 79 -7.05 0.52 0.46
C PHE A 79 -6.56 1.90 0.02
N VAL A 80 -5.68 2.52 0.82
CA VAL A 80 -5.05 3.80 0.48
C VAL A 80 -3.54 3.64 0.41
N PHE A 81 -2.95 4.12 -0.68
CA PHE A 81 -1.52 4.22 -0.85
C PHE A 81 -1.07 5.67 -0.65
N LEU A 82 -0.19 5.90 0.33
CA LEU A 82 0.42 7.19 0.58
C LEU A 82 1.75 7.34 -0.16
N TYR A 83 1.87 8.40 -0.95
CA TYR A 83 3.10 8.73 -1.69
C TYR A 83 3.68 10.08 -1.25
N ASP A 84 5.00 10.24 -1.37
CA ASP A 84 5.70 11.54 -1.29
C ASP A 84 5.92 12.09 -2.71
N ARG A 85 6.49 11.28 -3.59
CA ARG A 85 6.75 11.67 -4.99
C ARG A 85 6.76 10.47 -5.93
N PHE A 86 6.41 10.73 -7.18
CA PHE A 86 6.59 9.81 -8.29
C PHE A 86 7.91 10.10 -9.01
N GLN A 87 8.49 9.08 -9.62
CA GLN A 87 9.68 9.21 -10.45
C GLN A 87 9.46 8.48 -11.77
N LYS A 88 9.73 9.16 -12.89
CA LYS A 88 9.95 8.49 -14.18
C LYS A 88 11.25 7.71 -14.13
N ARG A 89 11.21 6.43 -14.50
CA ARG A 89 12.43 5.71 -14.87
C ARG A 89 13.19 6.49 -15.92
N ARG A 90 14.43 6.87 -15.60
CA ARG A 90 15.40 7.28 -16.62
C ARG A 90 15.91 6.01 -17.27
N ILE A 91 15.51 5.80 -18.53
CA ILE A 91 16.12 4.82 -19.43
C ILE A 91 17.46 5.39 -19.90
#